data_AF-A0AAU9DX08-F1
#
_entry.id   AF-A0AAU9DX08-F1
#
_cell.length_a   1.000
_cell.length_b   1.000
_cell.length_c   1.000
_cell.angle_alpha   90.00
_cell.angle_beta   90.00
_cell.angle_gamma   90.00
#
_symmetry.space_group_name_H-M   'P 1'
#
loop_
_entity.id
_entity.type
_entity.pdbx_description
1 polymer ?
#
loop_
_entity_poly.entity_id
_entity_poly.type
_entity_poly.pdbx_seq_one_letter_code
_entity_poly.pdbx_strand_id
1 'polypeptide(L)'
;MAKISKTGIGGSKSFLSKGSALKGSQKNSGASIAKNRVDIKQSPFVDTMNEVEISFAKEDLKESLEDIDKLGKELMENPSVKLLEEYKKNIKAFLKEALKKLYKVDTKVSISNLGRSKKVFINVEKVDKKLEEMTFKFLKQQGDAISLVDSIEEVKGLLYNVIG
;
A
#
# COMPACT_ATOMS: atom_id res chain seq x y z
N MET A 1 -19.30 30.33 45.20
CA MET A 1 -20.28 31.30 44.66
C MET A 1 -20.11 32.63 45.39
N ALA A 2 -19.79 33.70 44.64
CA ALA A 2 -19.93 35.16 44.92
C ALA A 2 -18.82 35.90 44.10
N LYS A 3 -19.00 36.24 42.82
CA LYS A 3 -19.62 37.43 42.19
C LYS A 3 -18.81 38.76 42.27
N ILE A 4 -18.59 39.34 41.06
CA ILE A 4 -18.49 40.80 40.71
C ILE A 4 -17.11 41.48 40.91
N SER A 5 -16.62 42.47 40.15
CA SER A 5 -16.62 42.93 38.73
C SER A 5 -15.92 44.32 38.71
N LYS A 6 -15.23 44.70 37.60
CA LYS A 6 -15.05 46.07 37.00
C LYS A 6 -14.64 47.23 37.93
N THR A 7 -13.62 48.07 37.68
CA THR A 7 -13.37 49.11 36.63
C THR A 7 -12.25 49.98 37.27
N GLY A 8 -11.16 50.42 36.63
CA GLY A 8 -11.07 51.44 35.57
C GLY A 8 -10.53 52.78 36.11
N ILE A 9 -9.68 53.47 35.32
CA ILE A 9 -9.45 54.94 35.21
C ILE A 9 -8.07 55.50 35.65
N GLY A 10 -7.38 56.11 34.65
CA GLY A 10 -6.57 57.34 34.74
C GLY A 10 -5.08 57.15 35.03
N GLY A 11 -4.10 57.71 34.32
CA GLY A 11 -4.07 58.65 33.19
C GLY A 11 -2.76 59.45 33.25
N SER A 12 -2.07 59.67 32.12
CA SER A 12 -1.21 60.86 31.90
C SER A 12 -0.72 60.91 30.45
N LYS A 13 -1.15 61.97 29.76
CA LYS A 13 -0.70 62.44 28.44
C LYS A 13 0.78 62.85 28.50
N SER A 14 1.54 62.69 27.41
CA SER A 14 2.09 63.74 26.50
C SER A 14 3.58 63.35 26.27
N PHE A 15 4.21 63.44 25.09
CA PHE A 15 4.40 64.60 24.22
C PHE A 15 4.75 64.18 22.78
N LEU A 16 4.49 65.11 21.86
CA LEU A 16 4.76 65.04 20.43
C LEU A 16 6.25 65.13 20.10
N SER A 17 6.66 64.49 18.99
CA SER A 17 7.60 65.09 18.04
C SER A 17 7.26 64.66 16.62
N LYS A 18 6.77 65.62 15.82
CA LYS A 18 6.67 65.53 14.37
C LYS A 18 8.02 65.93 13.78
N GLY A 19 8.53 65.12 12.86
CA GLY A 19 9.59 65.50 11.93
C GLY A 19 9.34 64.85 10.58
N SER A 20 8.92 65.65 9.61
CA SER A 20 8.62 65.32 8.22
C SER A 20 9.80 65.69 7.30
N ALA A 21 10.20 64.81 6.36
CA ALA A 21 10.60 65.17 5.00
C ALA A 21 11.04 63.95 4.15
N LEU A 22 10.16 63.60 3.20
CA LEU A 22 10.39 63.31 1.77
C LEU A 22 11.74 62.73 1.27
N LYS A 23 11.63 61.61 0.53
CA LYS A 23 11.95 61.45 -0.92
C LYS A 23 12.90 60.27 -1.22
N GLY A 24 12.48 59.38 -2.12
CA GLY A 24 13.41 58.45 -2.78
C GLY A 24 12.78 57.15 -3.28
N SER A 25 12.22 57.21 -4.47
CA SER A 25 11.80 56.06 -5.30
C SER A 25 12.98 55.12 -5.60
N GLN A 26 12.82 53.81 -5.40
CA GLN A 26 13.11 52.84 -6.47
C GLN A 26 12.38 51.51 -6.29
N LYS A 27 11.42 51.36 -7.19
CA LYS A 27 10.73 50.17 -7.66
C LYS A 27 11.76 49.08 -8.02
N ASN A 28 11.84 48.01 -7.22
CA ASN A 28 12.37 46.73 -7.69
C ASN A 28 11.23 45.71 -7.70
N SER A 29 10.43 45.81 -8.75
CA SER A 29 9.64 44.70 -9.29
C SER A 29 10.61 43.65 -9.85
N GLY A 30 11.31 42.95 -8.96
CA GLY A 30 11.82 41.63 -9.23
C GLY A 30 10.70 40.67 -8.85
N ALA A 31 9.80 40.39 -9.81
CA ALA A 31 8.93 39.24 -9.67
C ALA A 31 9.85 38.04 -9.49
N SER A 32 9.96 37.56 -8.25
CA SER A 32 10.51 36.26 -7.97
C SER A 32 9.64 35.29 -8.74
N ILE A 33 10.12 34.85 -9.91
CA ILE A 33 9.64 33.63 -10.54
C ILE A 33 9.96 32.57 -9.50
N ALA A 34 9.01 32.32 -8.62
CA ALA A 34 8.99 31.15 -7.77
C ALA A 34 9.10 30.00 -8.75
N LYS A 35 10.31 29.45 -8.90
CA LYS A 35 10.53 28.17 -9.55
C LYS A 35 9.69 27.22 -8.74
N ASN A 36 8.45 26.96 -9.19
CA ASN A 36 7.67 25.81 -8.80
C ASN A 36 8.52 24.62 -9.21
N ARG A 37 9.42 24.20 -8.32
CA ARG A 37 10.09 22.92 -8.42
C ARG A 37 8.99 21.91 -8.15
N VAL A 38 8.31 21.51 -9.22
CA VAL A 38 7.40 20.37 -9.16
C VAL A 38 8.27 19.20 -8.73
N ASP A 39 8.02 18.68 -7.54
CA ASP A 39 8.67 17.46 -7.09
C ASP A 39 8.18 16.35 -8.02
N ILE A 40 9.05 15.88 -8.92
CA ILE A 40 8.69 14.92 -9.98
C ILE A 40 8.14 13.63 -9.35
N LYS A 41 8.49 13.32 -8.10
CA LYS A 41 7.97 12.16 -7.36
C LYS A 41 6.53 12.33 -6.84
N GLN A 42 5.93 13.51 -6.99
CA GLN A 42 4.60 13.90 -6.47
C GLN A 42 3.77 14.59 -7.56
N SER A 43 3.92 14.17 -8.83
CA SER A 43 3.16 14.71 -9.95
C SER A 43 1.93 13.84 -10.26
N PRO A 44 0.76 14.43 -10.57
CA PRO A 44 -0.44 13.67 -10.98
C PRO A 44 -0.21 12.69 -12.14
N PHE A 45 0.75 13.02 -13.03
CA PHE A 45 1.15 12.12 -14.11
C PHE A 45 1.84 10.85 -13.60
N VAL A 46 2.74 10.99 -12.62
CA VAL A 46 3.46 9.86 -12.04
C VAL A 46 2.52 8.98 -11.24
N ASP A 47 1.55 9.56 -10.54
CA ASP A 47 0.51 8.81 -9.82
C ASP A 47 -0.33 7.98 -10.81
N THR A 48 -0.83 8.60 -11.88
CA THR A 48 -1.59 7.90 -12.93
C THR A 48 -0.77 6.79 -13.59
N MET A 49 0.51 7.05 -13.88
CA MET A 49 1.41 6.06 -14.47
C MET A 49 1.63 4.87 -13.54
N ASN A 50 1.81 5.09 -12.23
CA ASN A 50 1.93 4.03 -11.24
C ASN A 50 0.64 3.21 -11.10
N GLU A 51 -0.53 3.85 -11.15
CA GLU A 51 -1.83 3.15 -11.14
C GLU A 51 -1.98 2.22 -12.35
N VAL A 52 -1.56 2.69 -13.53
CA VAL A 52 -1.53 1.89 -14.76
C VAL A 52 -0.53 0.74 -14.64
N GLU A 53 0.69 0.97 -14.14
CA GLU A 53 1.68 -0.10 -13.90
C GLU A 53 1.16 -1.16 -12.93
N ILE A 54 0.49 -0.76 -11.84
CA ILE A 54 -0.13 -1.68 -10.89
C ILE A 54 -1.24 -2.48 -11.58
N SER A 55 -2.05 -1.84 -12.43
CA SER A 55 -3.15 -2.52 -13.13
C SER A 55 -2.63 -3.63 -14.04
N PHE A 56 -1.60 -3.36 -14.84
CA PHE A 56 -0.93 -4.39 -15.64
C PHE A 56 -0.32 -5.51 -14.79
N ALA A 57 0.34 -5.14 -13.68
CA ALA A 57 0.87 -6.14 -12.76
C ALA A 57 -0.23 -7.04 -12.19
N LYS A 58 -1.42 -6.51 -11.89
CA LYS A 58 -2.56 -7.29 -11.43
C LYS A 58 -3.10 -8.22 -12.52
N GLU A 59 -3.07 -7.83 -13.79
CA GLU A 59 -3.49 -8.68 -14.92
C GLU A 59 -2.55 -9.88 -15.10
N ASP A 60 -1.23 -9.65 -15.14
CA ASP A 60 -0.23 -10.73 -15.24
C ASP A 60 -0.38 -11.73 -14.06
N LEU A 61 -0.63 -11.22 -12.86
CA LEU A 61 -0.82 -12.04 -11.67
C LEU A 61 -2.12 -12.86 -11.72
N LYS A 62 -3.17 -12.37 -12.40
CA LYS A 62 -4.42 -13.15 -12.58
C LYS A 62 -4.19 -14.35 -13.49
N GLU A 63 -3.42 -14.21 -14.56
CA GLU A 63 -3.07 -15.35 -15.42
C GLU A 63 -2.34 -16.44 -14.61
N SER A 64 -1.38 -16.05 -13.78
CA SER A 64 -0.70 -16.99 -12.87
C SER A 64 -1.67 -17.63 -11.85
N LEU A 65 -2.70 -16.92 -11.38
CA LEU A 65 -3.73 -17.51 -10.52
C LEU A 65 -4.57 -18.56 -11.23
N GLU A 66 -4.91 -18.35 -12.51
CA GLU A 66 -5.69 -19.32 -13.28
C GLU A 66 -4.94 -20.65 -13.42
N ASP A 67 -3.63 -20.61 -13.59
CA ASP A 67 -2.81 -21.82 -13.65
C ASP A 67 -2.70 -22.51 -12.28
N ILE A 68 -2.58 -21.74 -11.19
CA ILE A 68 -2.64 -22.27 -9.83
C ILE A 68 -4.01 -22.92 -9.56
N ASP A 69 -5.11 -22.32 -10.03
CA ASP A 69 -6.47 -22.84 -9.89
C ASP A 69 -6.64 -24.18 -10.62
N LYS A 70 -6.06 -24.33 -11.82
CA LYS A 70 -6.06 -25.62 -12.55
C LYS A 70 -5.31 -26.70 -11.77
N LEU A 71 -4.12 -26.39 -11.27
CA LEU A 71 -3.32 -27.31 -10.45
C LEU A 71 -4.03 -27.67 -9.14
N GLY A 72 -4.72 -26.71 -8.53
CA GLY A 72 -5.52 -26.94 -7.33
C GLY A 72 -6.65 -27.93 -7.58
N LYS A 73 -7.36 -27.79 -8.71
CA LYS A 73 -8.40 -28.76 -9.13
C LYS A 73 -7.83 -30.15 -9.38
N GLU A 74 -6.71 -30.23 -10.09
CA GLU A 74 -6.04 -31.51 -10.34
C GLU A 74 -5.58 -32.17 -9.04
N LEU A 75 -5.07 -31.40 -8.07
CA LEU A 75 -4.68 -31.89 -6.76
C LEU A 75 -5.88 -32.38 -5.92
N MET A 76 -7.05 -31.75 -6.06
CA MET A 76 -8.29 -32.21 -5.41
C MET A 76 -8.77 -33.54 -6.00
N GLU A 77 -8.70 -33.69 -7.32
CA GLU A 77 -9.14 -34.91 -8.02
C GLU A 77 -8.15 -36.06 -7.86
N ASN A 78 -6.84 -35.77 -7.91
CA ASN A 78 -5.75 -36.73 -7.86
C ASN A 78 -4.72 -36.36 -6.78
N PRO A 79 -5.03 -36.53 -5.48
CA PRO A 79 -4.13 -36.17 -4.40
C PRO A 79 -2.79 -36.92 -4.48
N SER A 80 -1.70 -36.21 -4.77
CA SER A 80 -0.35 -36.78 -4.82
C SER A 80 0.71 -35.81 -4.29
N VAL A 81 1.79 -36.35 -3.73
CA VAL A 81 2.92 -35.54 -3.24
C VAL A 81 3.53 -34.71 -4.37
N LYS A 82 3.63 -35.27 -5.58
CA LYS A 82 4.17 -34.58 -6.75
C LYS A 82 3.32 -33.37 -7.15
N LEU A 83 1.99 -33.55 -7.25
CA LEU A 83 1.07 -32.45 -7.56
C LEU A 83 1.06 -31.39 -6.45
N LEU A 84 1.16 -31.80 -5.19
CA LEU A 84 1.27 -30.87 -4.06
C LEU A 84 2.54 -30.02 -4.15
N GLU A 85 3.68 -30.62 -4.49
CA GLU A 85 4.94 -29.89 -4.70
C GLU A 85 4.84 -28.90 -5.86
N GLU A 86 4.21 -29.29 -6.97
CA GLU A 86 3.99 -28.43 -8.12
C GLU A 86 3.05 -27.26 -7.82
N TYR A 87 1.94 -27.52 -7.13
CA TYR A 87 1.02 -26.49 -6.64
C TYR A 87 1.74 -25.47 -5.77
N LYS A 88 2.51 -25.94 -4.77
CA LYS A 88 3.31 -25.07 -3.88
C LYS A 88 4.37 -24.26 -4.64
N LYS A 89 5.02 -24.86 -5.63
CA LYS A 89 6.03 -24.19 -6.45
C LYS A 89 5.42 -23.04 -7.24
N ASN A 90 4.25 -23.24 -7.86
CA ASN A 90 3.55 -22.20 -8.61
C ASN A 90 3.09 -21.06 -7.71
N ILE A 91 2.53 -21.38 -6.53
CA ILE A 91 2.20 -20.34 -5.54
C ILE A 91 3.43 -19.54 -5.12
N LYS A 92 4.56 -20.22 -4.86
CA LYS A 92 5.81 -19.52 -4.51
C LYS A 92 6.30 -18.59 -5.63
N ALA A 93 6.13 -18.98 -6.89
CA ALA A 93 6.45 -18.13 -8.03
C ALA A 93 5.54 -16.90 -8.08
N PHE A 94 4.23 -17.11 -7.95
CA PHE A 94 3.22 -16.07 -7.86
C PHE A 94 3.52 -15.05 -6.75
N LEU A 95 3.78 -15.50 -5.52
CA LEU A 95 4.06 -14.61 -4.39
C LEU A 95 5.32 -13.77 -4.60
N LYS A 96 6.37 -14.36 -5.20
CA LYS A 96 7.59 -13.62 -5.56
C LYS A 96 7.32 -12.55 -6.60
N GLU A 97 6.49 -12.85 -7.59
CA GLU A 97 6.11 -11.90 -8.63
C GLU A 97 5.25 -10.77 -8.07
N ALA A 98 4.29 -11.09 -7.20
CA ALA A 98 3.48 -10.11 -6.49
C ALA A 98 4.35 -9.15 -5.65
N LEU A 99 5.31 -9.69 -4.89
CA LEU A 99 6.28 -8.88 -4.15
C LEU A 99 7.17 -8.05 -5.08
N LYS A 100 7.54 -8.56 -6.26
CA LYS A 100 8.38 -7.80 -7.20
C LYS A 100 7.62 -6.67 -7.86
N LYS A 101 6.37 -6.90 -8.26
CA LYS A 101 5.58 -5.97 -9.08
C LYS A 101 4.77 -4.99 -8.23
N LEU A 102 4.09 -5.46 -7.18
CA LEU A 102 3.19 -4.61 -6.39
C LEU A 102 3.95 -3.80 -5.32
N TYR A 103 4.92 -4.40 -4.64
CA TYR A 103 5.67 -3.70 -3.58
C TYR A 103 6.63 -2.63 -4.12
N LYS A 104 7.26 -2.87 -5.28
CA LYS A 104 8.22 -1.90 -5.86
C LYS A 104 7.55 -0.58 -6.25
N VAL A 105 6.28 -0.60 -6.66
CA VAL A 105 5.55 0.61 -7.03
C VAL A 105 5.23 1.44 -5.79
N ASP A 106 4.82 0.79 -4.69
CA ASP A 106 4.50 1.49 -3.43
C ASP A 106 5.70 2.23 -2.80
N THR A 107 6.92 1.70 -2.90
CA THR A 107 8.10 2.35 -2.28
C THR A 107 8.54 3.66 -2.95
N LYS A 108 8.01 3.96 -4.14
CA LYS A 108 8.40 5.16 -4.91
C LYS A 108 7.56 6.40 -4.60
N VAL A 109 6.40 6.26 -3.93
CA VAL A 109 5.42 7.35 -3.76
C VAL A 109 4.79 7.33 -2.37
N SER A 110 4.93 8.45 -1.65
CA SER A 110 4.12 8.98 -0.53
C SER A 110 3.66 8.07 0.63
N ILE A 111 3.49 8.71 1.80
CA ILE A 111 2.91 8.17 3.04
C ILE A 111 1.52 7.51 2.83
N SER A 112 0.80 7.87 1.76
CA SER A 112 -0.52 7.30 1.41
C SER A 112 -0.49 5.84 0.91
N ASN A 113 0.66 5.33 0.46
CA ASN A 113 0.75 3.99 -0.16
C ASN A 113 1.39 2.94 0.77
N LEU A 114 1.94 3.35 1.92
CA LEU A 114 2.57 2.47 2.91
C LEU A 114 1.64 1.33 3.39
N GLY A 115 0.33 1.57 3.38
CA GLY A 115 -0.68 0.59 3.76
C GLY A 115 -0.82 -0.59 2.79
N ARG A 116 -0.63 -0.39 1.47
CA ARG A 116 -0.80 -1.44 0.46
C ARG A 116 0.34 -2.46 0.55
N SER A 117 1.57 -1.96 0.62
CA SER A 117 2.78 -2.74 0.85
C SER A 117 2.69 -3.65 2.07
N LYS A 118 2.28 -3.07 3.22
CA LYS A 118 2.12 -3.85 4.45
C LYS A 118 1.06 -4.96 4.29
N LYS A 119 -0.03 -4.70 3.59
CA LYS A 119 -1.08 -5.70 3.32
C LYS A 119 -0.56 -6.86 2.48
N VAL A 120 0.19 -6.58 1.41
CA VAL A 120 0.80 -7.62 0.55
C VAL A 120 1.69 -8.53 1.39
N PHE A 121 2.59 -7.96 2.19
CA PHE A 121 3.47 -8.74 3.06
C PHE A 121 2.70 -9.63 4.06
N ILE A 122 1.72 -9.07 4.76
CA ILE A 122 0.89 -9.83 5.70
C ILE A 122 0.15 -10.97 5.00
N ASN A 123 -0.37 -10.73 3.80
CA ASN A 123 -1.09 -11.75 3.05
C ASN A 123 -0.15 -12.85 2.55
N VAL A 124 1.07 -12.50 2.11
CA VAL A 124 2.11 -13.49 1.77
C VAL A 124 2.44 -14.39 2.97
N GLU A 125 2.63 -13.82 4.16
CA GLU A 125 2.90 -14.61 5.38
C GLU A 125 1.73 -15.55 5.73
N LYS A 126 0.48 -15.12 5.53
CA LYS A 126 -0.69 -15.97 5.74
C LYS A 126 -0.73 -17.13 4.76
N VAL A 127 -0.44 -16.88 3.49
CA VAL A 127 -0.39 -17.93 2.46
C VAL A 127 0.68 -18.97 2.82
N ASP A 128 1.88 -18.52 3.21
CA ASP A 128 2.99 -19.43 3.57
C ASP A 128 2.62 -20.36 4.73
N LYS A 129 2.07 -19.81 5.82
CA LYS A 129 1.56 -20.59 6.95
C LYS A 129 0.50 -21.59 6.54
N LYS A 130 -0.46 -21.19 5.70
CA LYS A 130 -1.52 -22.09 5.24
C LYS A 130 -0.97 -23.24 4.39
N LEU A 131 0.04 -22.98 3.56
CA LEU A 131 0.72 -24.03 2.80
C LEU A 131 1.46 -25.03 3.71
N GLU A 132 2.09 -24.56 4.79
CA GLU A 132 2.71 -25.44 5.78
C GLU A 132 1.67 -26.33 6.48
N GLU A 133 0.58 -25.74 6.96
CA GLU A 133 -0.53 -26.46 7.59
C GLU A 133 -1.13 -27.52 6.66
N MET A 134 -1.43 -27.15 5.41
CA MET A 134 -1.96 -28.05 4.39
C MET A 134 -0.99 -29.20 4.11
N THR A 135 0.32 -28.90 3.99
CA THR A 135 1.35 -29.93 3.77
C THR A 135 1.41 -30.90 4.95
N PHE A 136 1.37 -30.39 6.18
CA PHE A 136 1.40 -31.22 7.38
C PHE A 136 0.19 -32.16 7.44
N LYS A 137 -1.03 -31.64 7.21
CA LYS A 137 -2.26 -32.45 7.17
C LYS A 137 -2.21 -33.53 6.09
N PHE A 138 -1.73 -33.16 4.90
CA PHE A 138 -1.58 -34.07 3.77
C PHE A 138 -0.62 -35.24 4.10
N LEU A 139 0.56 -34.95 4.64
CA LEU A 139 1.57 -35.97 4.96
C LEU A 139 1.17 -36.86 6.13
N LYS A 140 0.40 -36.33 7.09
CA LYS A 140 -0.06 -37.10 8.24
C LYS A 140 -1.20 -38.08 7.92
N GLN A 141 -1.72 -38.07 6.69
CA GLN A 141 -2.94 -38.79 6.31
C GLN A 141 -4.11 -38.52 7.28
N GLN A 142 -4.04 -37.39 8.00
CA GLN A 142 -5.05 -36.97 8.98
C GLN A 142 -6.18 -36.19 8.32
N GLY A 143 -6.05 -35.92 7.03
CA GLY A 143 -7.07 -35.27 6.23
C GLY A 143 -7.73 -36.26 5.28
N ASP A 144 -9.00 -36.54 5.52
CA ASP A 144 -9.94 -37.02 4.52
C ASP A 144 -10.07 -36.00 3.37
N ALA A 145 -10.44 -36.46 2.17
CA ALA A 145 -10.39 -35.66 0.94
C ALA A 145 -11.07 -34.27 1.04
N ILE A 146 -12.12 -34.17 1.85
CA ILE A 146 -12.84 -32.92 2.15
C ILE A 146 -11.91 -31.87 2.77
N SER A 147 -11.05 -32.27 3.71
CA SER A 147 -10.13 -31.35 4.39
C SER A 147 -9.04 -30.78 3.46
N LEU A 148 -8.67 -31.52 2.41
CA LEU A 148 -7.73 -31.06 1.39
C LEU A 148 -8.40 -30.02 0.48
N VAL A 149 -9.62 -30.28 0.04
CA VAL A 149 -10.45 -29.35 -0.74
C VAL A 149 -10.60 -28.02 0.00
N ASP A 150 -11.00 -28.07 1.27
CA ASP A 150 -11.14 -26.87 2.11
C ASP A 150 -9.82 -26.09 2.22
N SER A 151 -8.70 -26.82 2.39
CA SER A 151 -7.38 -26.19 2.48
C SER A 151 -6.98 -25.50 1.17
N ILE A 152 -7.30 -26.08 0.02
CA ILE A 152 -7.01 -25.52 -1.30
C ILE A 152 -7.87 -24.27 -1.54
N GLU A 153 -9.16 -24.31 -1.24
CA GLU A 153 -10.05 -23.15 -1.37
C GLU A 153 -9.66 -22.00 -0.44
N GLU A 154 -9.22 -22.30 0.80
CA GLU A 154 -8.67 -21.28 1.70
C GLU A 154 -7.40 -20.65 1.15
N VAL A 155 -6.46 -21.45 0.63
CA VAL A 155 -5.23 -20.94 -0.01
C VAL A 155 -5.60 -20.02 -1.16
N LYS A 156 -6.52 -20.46 -2.04
CA LYS A 156 -7.01 -19.66 -3.15
C LYS A 156 -7.57 -18.31 -2.69
N GLY A 157 -8.44 -18.30 -1.68
CA GLY A 157 -8.97 -17.06 -1.11
C GLY A 157 -7.87 -16.12 -0.59
N LEU A 158 -6.82 -16.67 0.04
CA LEU A 158 -5.68 -15.89 0.48
C LEU A 158 -4.87 -15.30 -0.70
N LEU A 159 -4.74 -16.03 -1.81
CA LEU A 159 -4.05 -15.54 -3.00
C LEU A 159 -4.80 -14.37 -3.67
N TYR A 160 -6.13 -14.42 -3.73
CA TYR A 160 -6.93 -13.28 -4.22
C TYR A 160 -6.71 -12.02 -3.35
N ASN A 161 -6.54 -12.18 -2.04
CA ASN A 161 -6.23 -11.06 -1.13
C ASN A 161 -4.84 -10.44 -1.37
N VAL A 162 -3.92 -11.16 -2.02
CA VAL A 162 -2.59 -10.59 -2.36
C VAL A 162 -2.71 -9.57 -3.50
N ILE A 163 -3.61 -9.81 -4.46
CA ILE A 163 -3.83 -8.93 -5.63
C ILE A 163 -4.81 -7.79 -5.30
N GLY A 164 -5.77 -8.03 -4.40
CA GLY A 164 -6.80 -7.06 -3.97
C GLY A 164 -6.22 -5.79 -3.34
#